data_AF-A0A432KJS4-F1
#
_entry.id   AF-A0A432KJS4-F1
#
_cell.length_a   1.000
_cell.length_b   1.000
_cell.length_c   1.000
_cell.angle_alpha   90.00
_cell.angle_beta   90.00
_cell.angle_gamma   90.00
#
_symmetry.space_group_name_H-M   'P 1'
#
loop_
_entity.id
_entity.type
_entity.pdbx_description
1 polymer ?
#
loop_
_entity_poly.entity_id
_entity_poly.type
_entity_poly.pdbx_seq_one_letter_code
_entity_poly.pdbx_strand_id
1 'polypeptide(L)' 'MILLIIRIFAILDVMNEFLFYDSIYVPNNVFIGKKGLYISISNPNNPDNKEDKMVFDFI' A
#
# COMPACT_ATOMS: atom_id res chain seq x y z
N MET A 1 1.83 7.03 -11.07
CA MET A 1 2.14 5.62 -10.77
C MET A 1 0.85 4.96 -10.37
N ILE A 2 0.52 3.80 -10.91
CA ILE A 2 -0.72 3.07 -10.61
C ILE A 2 -0.35 1.89 -9.71
N LEU A 3 -1.10 1.68 -8.62
CA LEU A 3 -0.91 0.55 -7.72
C LEU A 3 -2.16 -0.35 -7.73
N LEU A 4 -1.96 -1.62 -8.05
CA LEU A 4 -2.99 -2.66 -7.97
C LEU A 4 -2.64 -3.64 -6.84
N ILE A 5 -3.57 -3.83 -5.91
CA ILE A 5 -3.46 -4.84 -4.86
C ILE A 5 -4.51 -5.92 -5.14
N ILE A 6 -4.06 -7.15 -5.34
CA ILE A 6 -4.90 -8.33 -5.54
C ILE A 6 -4.85 -9.16 -4.26
N ARG A 7 -6.00 -9.38 -3.62
CA ARG A 7 -6.13 -10.30 -2.48
C ARG A 7 -6.54 -11.67 -3.00
N ILE A 8 -5.74 -12.66 -2.64
CA ILE A 8 -5.89 -14.04 -3.13
C ILE A 8 -6.06 -14.97 -1.93
N PHE A 9 -7.00 -15.90 -2.02
CA PHE A 9 -7.20 -16.95 -1.03
C PHE A 9 -6.14 -18.06 -1.19
N ALA A 10 -5.98 -18.92 -0.17
CA ALA A 10 -4.92 -19.94 -0.16
C ALA A 10 -4.93 -20.90 -1.37
N ILE A 11 -6.07 -21.04 -2.06
CA ILE A 11 -6.24 -21.89 -3.26
C ILE A 11 -6.02 -21.13 -4.58
N LEU A 12 -5.39 -19.95 -4.54
CA LEU A 12 -5.22 -19.05 -5.68
C LEU A 12 -6.52 -18.47 -6.25
N ASP A 13 -7.59 -18.49 -5.47
CA ASP A 13 -8.85 -17.86 -5.84
C ASP A 13 -8.80 -16.36 -5.53
N VAL A 14 -9.16 -15.53 -6.53
CA VAL A 14 -9.11 -14.07 -6.39
C VAL A 14 -10.30 -13.62 -5.57
N MET A 15 -10.04 -13.00 -4.42
CA MET A 15 -11.10 -12.50 -3.54
C MET A 15 -11.55 -11.10 -3.95
N ASN A 16 -10.58 -10.19 -4.13
CA ASN A 16 -10.86 -8.81 -4.47
C ASN A 16 -9.61 -8.09 -5.02
N GLU A 17 -9.84 -7.00 -5.73
CA GLU A 17 -8.81 -6.13 -6.28
C GLU A 17 -9.07 -4.67 -5.92
N PHE A 18 -8.02 -3.95 -5.53
CA PHE A 18 -8.08 -2.53 -5.22
C PHE A 18 -7.08 -1.77 -6.08
N LEU A 19 -7.59 -0.80 -6.84
CA LEU A 19 -6.80 0.07 -7.70
C LEU A 19 -6.65 1.44 -7.04
N PHE A 20 -5.41 1.84 -6.79
CA PHE A 20 -5.07 3.15 -6.27
C PHE A 20 -4.44 3.98 -7.38
N TYR A 21 -5.11 5.09 -7.71
CA TYR A 21 -4.68 6.03 -8.73
C TYR A 21 -3.69 7.06 -8.20
N ASP A 22 -3.67 7.28 -6.90
CA ASP A 22 -2.88 8.33 -6.27
C ASP A 22 -1.43 7.91 -6.09
N SER A 23 -0.52 8.82 -6.46
CA SER A 23 0.92 8.62 -6.28
C SER A 23 1.38 8.85 -4.84
N ILE A 24 0.53 8.65 -3.83
CA ILE A 24 0.90 8.88 -2.42
C ILE A 24 1.62 7.68 -1.81
N TYR A 25 1.44 6.49 -2.38
CA TYR A 25 2.00 5.25 -1.86
C TYR A 25 3.36 4.91 -2.46
N VAL A 26 4.16 4.15 -1.71
CA VAL A 26 5.42 3.54 -2.16
C VAL A 26 5.25 2.01 -2.17
N PRO A 27 4.91 1.40 -3.33
CA PRO A 27 4.55 -0.03 -3.43
C PRO A 27 5.65 -1.00 -2.95
N ASN A 28 6.90 -0.58 -3.09
CA ASN A 28 8.06 -1.40 -2.73
C ASN A 28 8.40 -1.33 -1.24
N ASN A 29 7.70 -0.51 -0.45
CA ASN A 29 7.87 -0.40 0.99
C ASN A 29 6.57 -0.79 1.69
N VAL A 30 6.40 -2.10 1.87
CA VAL A 30 5.15 -2.75 2.28
C VAL A 30 5.44 -3.90 3.23
N PHE A 31 4.54 -4.17 4.17
CA PHE A 31 4.61 -5.34 5.04
C PHE A 31 3.23 -5.81 5.49
N ILE A 32 3.15 -7.08 5.95
CA ILE A 32 1.96 -7.63 6.60
C ILE A 32 2.15 -7.56 8.12
N GLY A 33 1.30 -6.81 8.80
CA GLY A 33 1.23 -6.74 10.26
C GLY A 33 0.08 -7.58 10.81
N LYS A 34 -0.07 -7.59 12.14
CA LYS A 34 -1.13 -8.36 12.83
C LYS A 34 -2.55 -8.02 12.35
N LYS A 35 -2.79 -6.80 11.87
CA LYS A 35 -4.10 -6.36 11.39
C LYS A 35 -4.32 -6.57 9.89
N GLY A 36 -3.26 -6.79 9.11
CA GLY A 36 -3.33 -6.89 7.66
C GLY A 36 -2.20 -6.13 6.96
N LEU A 37 -2.49 -5.58 5.78
CA LEU A 37 -1.50 -4.97 4.88
C LEU A 37 -1.19 -3.52 5.28
N TYR A 38 0.09 -3.19 5.34
CA TYR A 38 0.58 -1.84 5.58
C TYR A 38 1.47 -1.41 4.42
N ILE A 39 1.19 -0.22 3.87
CA ILE A 39 1.95 0.35 2.75
C ILE A 39 2.45 1.75 3.10
N SER A 40 3.70 2.03 2.75
CA SER A 40 4.29 3.34 3.05
C SER A 40 3.64 4.44 2.23
N ILE A 41 3.41 5.59 2.88
CA ILE A 41 2.93 6.82 2.26
C ILE A 41 4.05 7.85 2.05
N SER A 42 5.31 7.43 2.16
CA SER A 42 6.49 8.31 2.06
C SER A 42 6.86 8.64 0.61
N ASN A 43 5.88 8.66 -0.31
CA ASN A 43 6.12 9.02 -1.70
C ASN A 43 6.40 10.54 -1.78
N PRO A 44 7.44 10.99 -2.51
CA PRO A 44 7.71 12.43 -2.71
C PRO A 44 6.53 13.23 -3.27
N ASN A 45 5.62 12.58 -4.00
CA ASN A 45 4.42 13.23 -4.54
C ASN A 45 3.25 13.30 -3.54
N ASN A 46 3.39 12.71 -2.35
CA ASN A 46 2.39 12.86 -1.30
C ASN A 46 2.56 14.25 -0.65
N PRO A 47 1.56 15.15 -0.73
CA PRO A 47 1.67 16.50 -0.14
C PRO A 47 1.88 16.48 1.38
N ASP A 48 1.47 15.40 2.05
CA ASP A 48 1.64 15.22 3.51
C ASP A 48 2.93 14.48 3.89
N ASN A 49 3.80 14.19 2.91
CA ASN A 49 5.04 13.47 3.16
C ASN A 49 5.93 14.24 4.14
N LYS A 50 6.43 13.52 5.15
CA LYS A 50 7.40 14.01 6.12
C LYS A 50 8.62 13.11 6.05
N GLU A 51 9.65 13.55 5.35
CA GLU A 51 10.84 12.75 5.03
C GLU A 51 11.49 12.10 6.27
N ASP A 52 11.52 12.83 7.38
CA ASP A 52 12.06 12.35 8.66
C ASP A 52 11.18 11.31 9.37
N LYS A 53 10.01 10.97 8.81
CA LYS A 53 9.07 10.02 9.40
C LYS A 53 8.83 8.84 8.48
N MET A 54 8.93 7.66 9.06
CA MET A 54 8.45 6.43 8.43
C MET A 54 6.96 6.26 8.77
N VAL A 55 6.09 6.47 7.78
CA VAL A 55 4.63 6.42 7.95
C VAL A 55 4.04 5.39 7.00
N PHE A 56 3.09 4.61 7.51
CA PHE A 56 2.37 3.57 6.78
C PHE A 56 0.88 3.72 6.99
N ASP A 57 0.14 3.53 5.91
CA ASP A 57 -1.31 3.37 5.95
C ASP A 57 -1.68 1.89 6.02
N PHE A 58 -2.80 1.63 6.67
CA PHE A 58 -3.41 0.31 6.78
C PHE A 58 -4.49 0.14 5.70
N ILE A 59 -4.39 -0.94 4.92
CA ILE A 59 -5.29 -1.27 3.79
C ILE A 59 -6.08 -2.55 4.09
#